data_AF-A0AAW7DF03-F1
#
_entry.id   AF-A0AAW7DF03-F1
#
_cell.length_a   1.000
_cell.length_b   1.000
_cell.length_c   1.000
_cell.angle_alpha   90.00
_cell.angle_beta   90.00
_cell.angle_gamma   90.00
#
_symmetry.space_group_name_H-M   'P 1'
#
loop_
_entity.id
_entity.type
_entity.pdbx_description
1 polymer ?
#
loop_
_entity_poly.entity_id
_entity_poly.type
_entity_poly.pdbx_seq_one_letter_code
_entity_poly.pdbx_strand_id
1 'polypeptide(L)'
;MFKDQDGNYKLKVAFDYDDTLTDDVLFQLAQRMIRKGHDVWIMTVRTSNEQYVKHCLKMNIQPKLEGRNADLIADATTLGVVDKIIYTDSEDKLEFYQEHQFDLLFDDDADWHTNPICEAGGIGIHI
;
A
#
# COMPACT_ATOMS: atom_id res chain seq x y z
N MET A 1 -6.49 2.62 14.76
CA MET A 1 -5.55 3.38 15.60
C MET A 1 -5.22 2.55 16.81
N PHE A 2 -3.97 2.56 17.28
CA PHE A 2 -3.54 1.78 18.45
C PHE A 2 -2.67 2.62 19.38
N LYS A 3 -2.38 2.13 20.59
CA LYS A 3 -1.44 2.77 21.51
C LYS A 3 -0.14 1.97 21.58
N ASP A 4 0.99 2.68 21.59
CA ASP A 4 2.29 2.06 21.88
C ASP A 4 2.44 1.75 23.39
N GLN A 5 3.58 1.20 23.78
CA GLN A 5 3.88 0.83 25.17
C GLN A 5 3.88 2.04 26.13
N ASP A 6 4.09 3.24 25.59
CA ASP A 6 4.09 4.51 26.33
C ASP A 6 2.70 5.18 26.33
N GLY A 7 1.70 4.57 25.70
CA GLY A 7 0.33 5.07 25.63
C GLY A 7 0.09 6.11 24.52
N ASN A 8 1.06 6.36 23.63
CA ASN A 8 0.92 7.29 22.52
C ASN A 8 0.10 6.65 21.39
N TYR A 9 -0.79 7.44 20.78
CA TYR A 9 -1.56 7.00 19.62
C TYR A 9 -0.67 6.80 18.38
N LYS A 10 -0.88 5.68 17.70
CA LYS A 10 -0.25 5.29 16.44
C LYS A 10 -1.32 4.91 15.42
N LEU A 11 -0.98 5.17 14.17
CA LEU A 11 -1.82 4.89 13.02
C LEU A 11 -1.32 3.64 12.31
N LYS A 12 -2.25 2.90 11.72
CA LYS A 12 -1.99 1.94 10.65
C LYS A 12 -2.23 2.64 9.32
N VAL A 13 -1.19 2.80 8.52
CA VAL A 13 -1.20 3.65 7.32
C VAL A 13 -0.80 2.82 6.12
N ALA A 14 -1.56 2.94 5.04
CA ALA A 14 -1.18 2.41 3.73
C ALA A 14 -0.82 3.56 2.79
N PHE A 15 0.11 3.29 1.88
CA PHE A 15 0.37 4.13 0.72
C PHE A 15 0.18 3.28 -0.54
N ASP A 16 -0.45 3.84 -1.56
CA ASP A 16 -0.26 3.33 -2.91
C ASP A 16 1.23 3.42 -3.32
N TYR A 17 1.61 2.62 -4.31
CA TYR A 17 2.96 2.63 -4.82
C TYR A 17 3.14 3.55 -6.04
N ASP A 18 2.43 3.25 -7.13
CA ASP A 18 2.64 3.92 -8.41
C ASP A 18 2.11 5.35 -8.33
N ASP A 19 2.89 6.34 -8.75
CA ASP A 19 2.54 7.77 -8.66
C ASP A 19 2.26 8.31 -7.23
N THR A 20 2.44 7.47 -6.21
CA THR A 20 2.33 7.81 -4.77
C THR A 20 3.69 7.66 -4.07
N LEU A 21 4.17 6.45 -3.79
CA LEU A 21 5.47 6.26 -3.13
C LEU A 21 6.66 6.45 -4.06
N THR A 22 6.44 6.49 -5.37
CA THR A 22 7.45 6.93 -6.33
C THR A 22 7.71 8.44 -6.27
N ASP A 23 6.87 9.22 -5.58
CA ASP A 23 7.14 10.62 -5.27
C ASP A 23 8.03 10.77 -4.02
N ASP A 24 9.09 11.57 -4.15
CA ASP A 24 10.10 11.78 -3.10
C ASP A 24 9.53 12.35 -1.80
N VAL A 25 8.52 13.22 -1.88
CA VAL A 25 7.92 13.87 -0.71
C VAL A 25 7.11 12.86 0.08
N LEU A 26 6.33 12.04 -0.60
CA LEU A 26 5.50 11.01 0.02
C LEU A 26 6.34 9.84 0.54
N PHE A 27 7.40 9.47 -0.17
CA PHE A 27 8.38 8.52 0.32
C PHE A 27 9.02 8.99 1.65
N GLN A 28 9.43 10.26 1.72
CA GLN A 28 9.95 10.86 2.96
C GLN A 28 8.91 10.94 4.08
N LEU A 29 7.63 11.15 3.74
CA LEU A 29 6.53 11.10 4.69
C LEU A 29 6.37 9.69 5.27
N ALA A 30 6.37 8.65 4.44
CA ALA A 30 6.32 7.25 4.88
C ALA A 30 7.49 6.93 5.82
N GLN A 31 8.72 7.32 5.47
CA GLN A 31 9.90 7.19 6.35
C GLN A 31 9.71 7.89 7.70
N ARG A 32 9.14 9.09 7.70
CA ARG A 32 8.87 9.84 8.94
C ARG A 32 7.80 9.15 9.78
N MET A 33 6.77 8.58 9.17
CA MET A 33 5.73 7.84 9.87
C MET A 33 6.27 6.57 10.53
N ILE A 34 7.11 5.81 9.82
CA ILE A 34 7.81 4.63 10.36
C ILE A 34 8.68 5.02 11.55
N ARG A 35 9.50 6.08 11.42
CA ARG A 35 10.35 6.58 12.53
C ARG A 35 9.57 7.00 13.77
N LYS A 36 8.30 7.39 13.62
CA LYS A 36 7.40 7.73 14.73
C LYS A 36 6.70 6.51 15.32
N GLY A 37 6.94 5.31 14.80
CA GLY A 37 6.36 4.05 15.25
C GLY A 37 4.94 3.80 14.71
N HIS A 38 4.56 4.41 13.59
CA HIS A 38 3.32 4.05 12.90
C HIS A 38 3.50 2.74 12.14
N ASP A 39 2.40 1.99 11.99
CA ASP A 39 2.40 0.74 11.23
C ASP A 39 2.15 1.04 9.76
N VAL A 40 3.21 1.18 8.98
CA VAL A 40 3.16 1.59 7.56
C VAL A 40 3.21 0.37 6.65
N TRP A 41 2.34 0.38 5.63
CA TRP A 41 2.16 -0.64 4.62
C TRP A 41 2.16 -0.01 3.22
N ILE A 42 2.44 -0.83 2.21
CA ILE A 42 2.24 -0.51 0.80
C ILE A 42 1.05 -1.30 0.29
N MET A 43 0.11 -0.66 -0.40
CA MET A 43 -1.05 -1.29 -1.02
C MET A 43 -1.12 -0.90 -2.49
N THR A 44 -0.86 -1.84 -3.41
CA THR A 44 -0.69 -1.53 -4.83
C THR A 44 -1.60 -2.40 -5.69
N VAL A 45 -2.08 -1.83 -6.81
CA VAL A 45 -2.83 -2.57 -7.85
C VAL A 45 -1.96 -3.54 -8.65
N ARG A 46 -0.63 -3.47 -8.47
CA ARG A 46 0.30 -4.42 -9.07
C ARG A 46 -0.03 -5.85 -8.64
N THR A 47 0.49 -6.81 -9.40
CA THR A 47 0.45 -8.22 -9.04
C THR A 47 1.73 -8.66 -8.36
N SER A 48 1.60 -9.53 -7.36
CA SER A 48 2.70 -10.39 -6.92
C SER A 48 3.17 -11.29 -8.07
N ASN A 49 4.37 -11.85 -7.92
CA ASN A 49 4.89 -12.81 -8.90
C ASN A 49 4.00 -14.06 -8.98
N GLU A 50 3.45 -14.51 -7.85
CA GLU A 50 2.55 -15.65 -7.76
C GLU A 50 1.22 -15.38 -8.48
N GLN A 51 0.58 -14.23 -8.24
CA GLN A 51 -0.65 -13.81 -8.94
C GLN A 51 -0.40 -13.71 -10.45
N TYR A 52 0.68 -13.06 -10.86
CA TYR A 52 1.05 -12.91 -12.26
C TYR A 52 1.26 -14.26 -12.96
N VAL A 53 2.01 -15.17 -12.35
CA VAL A 53 2.22 -16.54 -12.89
C VAL A 53 0.88 -17.26 -13.06
N LYS A 54 0.00 -17.16 -12.06
CA LYS A 54 -1.34 -17.77 -12.12
C LYS A 54 -2.17 -17.24 -13.30
N HIS A 55 -2.13 -15.93 -13.57
CA HIS A 55 -2.83 -15.33 -14.72
C HIS A 55 -2.22 -15.73 -16.06
N CYS A 56 -0.89 -15.71 -16.17
CA CYS A 56 -0.18 -16.18 -17.36
C CYS A 56 -0.57 -17.63 -17.71
N LEU A 57 -0.61 -18.52 -16.71
CA LEU A 57 -1.03 -19.91 -16.90
C LEU A 57 -2.48 -20.02 -17.39
N LYS A 58 -3.41 -19.25 -16.82
CA LYS A 58 -4.82 -19.22 -17.28
C LYS A 58 -4.95 -18.78 -18.73
N MET A 59 -4.10 -17.85 -19.17
CA MET A 59 -4.12 -17.29 -20.52
C MET A 59 -3.23 -18.06 -21.51
N ASN A 60 -2.57 -19.14 -21.08
CA ASN A 60 -1.60 -19.89 -21.87
C ASN A 60 -0.44 -19.01 -22.41
N ILE A 61 0.04 -18.10 -21.57
CA ILE A 61 1.17 -17.19 -21.84
C ILE A 61 2.35 -17.62 -20.97
N GLN A 62 3.57 -17.63 -21.52
CA GLN A 62 4.78 -17.90 -20.75
C GLN A 62 5.13 -16.70 -19.85
N PRO A 63 5.21 -16.87 -18.51
CA PRO A 63 5.51 -15.76 -17.60
C PRO A 63 6.95 -15.26 -17.76
N LYS A 64 7.14 -13.94 -17.67
CA LYS A 64 8.45 -13.27 -17.60
C LYS A 64 8.56 -12.51 -16.28
N LEU A 65 9.37 -13.04 -15.36
CA LEU A 65 9.50 -12.50 -13.99
C LEU A 65 10.67 -11.53 -13.82
N GLU A 66 11.62 -11.52 -14.77
CA GLU A 66 12.81 -10.67 -14.67
C GLU A 66 12.42 -9.19 -14.56
N GLY A 67 12.90 -8.54 -13.50
CA GLY A 67 12.67 -7.12 -13.23
C GLY A 67 11.27 -6.75 -12.70
N ARG A 68 10.30 -7.68 -12.63
CA ARG A 68 8.98 -7.36 -12.07
C ARG A 68 9.09 -6.93 -10.61
N ASN A 69 8.44 -5.82 -10.28
CA ASN A 69 8.40 -5.22 -8.94
C ASN A 69 9.78 -4.90 -8.35
N ALA A 70 10.85 -4.86 -9.15
CA ALA A 70 12.20 -4.65 -8.61
C ALA A 70 12.35 -3.28 -7.93
N ASP A 71 11.70 -2.26 -8.49
CA ASP A 71 11.52 -0.92 -7.94
C ASP A 71 10.78 -0.95 -6.60
N LEU A 72 9.56 -1.53 -6.59
CA LEU A 72 8.72 -1.65 -5.40
C LEU A 72 9.44 -2.38 -4.26
N ILE A 73 10.14 -3.48 -4.57
CA ILE A 73 10.88 -4.24 -3.58
C ILE A 73 12.10 -3.47 -3.07
N ALA A 74 12.79 -2.72 -3.92
CA ALA A 74 13.92 -1.88 -3.50
C ALA A 74 13.47 -0.76 -2.54
N ASP A 75 12.36 -0.10 -2.86
CA ASP A 75 11.76 0.95 -2.04
C ASP A 75 11.22 0.40 -0.72
N ALA A 76 10.47 -0.71 -0.77
CA ALA A 76 9.99 -1.40 0.42
C ALA A 76 11.15 -1.89 1.32
N THR A 77 12.26 -2.34 0.73
CA THR A 77 13.48 -2.70 1.47
C THR A 77 14.08 -1.49 2.16
N THR A 78 14.14 -0.35 1.47
CA THR A 78 14.65 0.90 2.02
C THR A 78 13.80 1.40 3.19
N LEU A 79 12.48 1.23 3.10
CA LEU A 79 11.53 1.56 4.17
C LEU A 79 11.51 0.52 5.31
N GLY A 80 12.00 -0.70 5.07
CA GLY A 80 11.93 -1.81 6.02
C GLY A 80 10.53 -2.43 6.14
N VAL A 81 9.78 -2.48 5.04
CA VAL A 81 8.37 -2.91 4.99
C VAL A 81 8.10 -3.94 3.87
N VAL A 82 9.11 -4.71 3.48
CA VAL A 82 9.01 -5.73 2.39
C VAL A 82 7.94 -6.79 2.67
N ASP A 83 7.72 -7.09 3.95
CA ASP A 83 6.69 -8.02 4.45
C ASP A 83 5.30 -7.37 4.59
N LYS A 84 5.18 -6.07 4.30
CA LYS A 84 3.96 -5.27 4.43
C LYS A 84 3.50 -4.69 3.10
N ILE A 85 3.55 -5.52 2.06
CA ILE A 85 3.05 -5.18 0.73
C ILE A 85 1.77 -5.98 0.47
N ILE A 86 0.70 -5.28 0.13
CA ILE A 86 -0.57 -5.84 -0.30
C ILE A 86 -0.67 -5.63 -1.82
N TYR A 87 -0.80 -6.73 -2.56
CA TYR A 87 -1.02 -6.72 -4.00
C TYR A 87 -2.50 -6.98 -4.28
N THR A 88 -3.25 -5.98 -4.74
CA THR A 88 -4.69 -6.11 -5.01
C THR A 88 -4.98 -6.76 -6.36
N ASP A 89 -3.97 -7.02 -7.20
CA ASP A 89 -4.15 -7.73 -8.47
C ASP A 89 -5.16 -7.03 -9.40
N SER A 90 -5.03 -5.71 -9.53
CA SER A 90 -5.94 -4.84 -10.28
C SER A 90 -7.37 -4.76 -9.75
N GLU A 91 -7.66 -5.36 -8.58
CA GLU A 91 -8.93 -5.18 -7.89
C GLU A 91 -8.95 -3.86 -7.11
N ASP A 92 -10.18 -3.40 -6.83
CA ASP A 92 -10.46 -2.18 -6.06
C ASP A 92 -9.86 -2.27 -4.63
N LYS A 93 -9.22 -1.19 -4.18
CA LYS A 93 -8.51 -1.12 -2.89
C LYS A 93 -9.45 -0.99 -1.69
N LEU A 94 -10.71 -0.62 -1.86
CA LEU A 94 -11.66 -0.38 -0.77
C LEU A 94 -11.86 -1.62 0.11
N GLU A 95 -11.99 -2.79 -0.50
CA GLU A 95 -12.17 -4.05 0.24
C GLU A 95 -10.93 -4.37 1.10
N PHE A 96 -9.73 -4.25 0.51
CA PHE A 96 -8.47 -4.44 1.21
C PHE A 96 -8.27 -3.42 2.32
N TYR A 97 -8.64 -2.16 2.07
CA TYR A 97 -8.58 -1.10 3.06
C TYR A 97 -9.39 -1.45 4.32
N GLN A 98 -10.62 -1.94 4.11
CA GLN A 98 -11.53 -2.32 5.18
C GLN A 98 -11.09 -3.61 5.89
N GLU A 99 -10.68 -4.64 5.15
CA GLU A 99 -10.20 -5.92 5.70
C GLU A 99 -8.99 -5.71 6.61
N HIS A 100 -8.05 -4.89 6.16
CA HIS A 100 -6.83 -4.61 6.92
C HIS A 100 -7.01 -3.50 7.97
N GLN A 101 -8.18 -2.87 8.05
CA GLN A 101 -8.53 -1.83 9.03
C GLN A 101 -7.50 -0.69 9.09
N PHE A 102 -7.15 -0.15 7.92
CA PHE A 102 -6.25 1.01 7.85
C PHE A 102 -6.92 2.26 8.42
N ASP A 103 -6.13 3.08 9.11
CA ASP A 103 -6.56 4.39 9.60
C ASP A 103 -6.45 5.44 8.49
N LEU A 104 -5.40 5.34 7.67
CA LEU A 104 -5.11 6.25 6.56
C LEU A 104 -4.69 5.46 5.32
N LEU A 105 -5.13 5.90 4.14
CA LEU A 105 -4.62 5.46 2.85
C LEU A 105 -4.27 6.68 2.01
N PHE A 106 -3.01 6.79 1.57
CA PHE A 106 -2.56 7.79 0.59
C PHE A 106 -2.59 7.14 -0.80
N ASP A 107 -3.25 7.79 -1.76
CA ASP A 107 -3.50 7.21 -3.07
C ASP A 107 -3.70 8.30 -4.12
N ASP A 108 -3.22 8.06 -5.33
CA ASP A 108 -3.28 8.97 -6.47
C ASP A 108 -4.55 8.74 -7.31
N ASP A 109 -5.34 7.70 -7.04
CA ASP A 109 -6.58 7.45 -7.78
C ASP A 109 -7.78 8.18 -7.17
N ALA A 110 -8.23 9.24 -7.85
CA ALA A 110 -9.34 10.12 -7.47
C ALA A 110 -10.70 9.42 -7.31
N ASP A 111 -10.94 8.28 -7.99
CA ASP A 111 -12.30 7.82 -8.27
C ASP A 111 -13.05 7.25 -7.05
N TRP A 112 -12.34 6.85 -6.00
CA TRP A 112 -12.95 6.40 -4.73
C TRP A 112 -13.08 7.53 -3.68
N HIS A 113 -12.65 8.76 -3.98
CA HIS A 113 -12.53 9.86 -3.01
C HIS A 113 -13.72 10.83 -2.91
N THR A 114 -14.88 10.50 -3.48
CA THR A 114 -16.09 11.29 -3.21
C THR A 114 -16.71 10.94 -1.85
N ASN A 115 -16.09 11.50 -0.79
CA ASN A 115 -16.62 11.89 0.54
C ASN A 115 -16.34 10.94 1.76
N PRO A 116 -16.23 11.47 3.00
CA PRO A 116 -15.21 12.39 3.55
C PRO A 116 -14.37 11.80 4.71
N ILE A 117 -14.79 10.70 5.30
CA ILE A 117 -14.17 9.92 6.37
C ILE A 117 -14.77 8.55 6.10
N CYS A 118 -14.00 7.61 5.54
CA CYS A 118 -14.51 6.32 5.06
C CYS A 118 -15.48 5.75 6.10
N GLU A 119 -16.67 5.33 5.69
CA GLU A 119 -17.85 5.04 6.55
C GLU A 119 -17.62 3.99 7.67
N ALA A 120 -16.41 3.43 7.77
CA ALA A 120 -15.91 2.52 8.81
C ALA A 120 -14.82 3.12 9.75
N GLY A 121 -14.49 4.42 9.66
CA GLY A 121 -13.65 5.13 10.64
C GLY A 121 -12.21 5.47 10.24
N GLY A 122 -11.85 5.40 8.95
CA GLY A 122 -10.53 5.80 8.43
C GLY A 122 -10.59 6.93 7.40
N ILE A 123 -9.44 7.47 6.96
CA ILE A 123 -9.35 8.59 6.01
C ILE A 123 -8.55 8.19 4.77
N GLY A 124 -9.17 8.29 3.60
CA GLY A 124 -8.46 8.29 2.32
C GLY A 124 -7.97 9.69 1.96
N ILE A 125 -6.71 9.81 1.55
CA ILE A 125 -6.08 11.05 1.13
C ILE A 125 -5.70 10.92 -0.33
N HIS A 126 -6.43 11.64 -1.17
CA HIS A 126 -6.05 11.87 -2.56
C HIS A 126 -4.93 12.93 -2.61
N ILE A 127 -3.91 12.69 -3.41
CA ILE A 127 -2.70 13.51 -3.53
C ILE A 127 -2.54 14.10 -4.93
#